data_AF-R6SXT3-F1
#
_entry.id   AF-R6SXT3-F1
#
_cell.length_a   1.000
_cell.length_b   1.000
_cell.length_c   1.000
_cell.angle_alpha   90.00
_cell.angle_beta   90.00
_cell.angle_gamma   90.00
#
_symmetry.space_group_name_H-M   'P 1'
#
loop_
_entity.id
_entity.type
_entity.pdbx_description
1 polymer ?
#
loop_
_entity_poly.entity_id
_entity_poly.type
_entity_poly.pdbx_seq_one_letter_code
_entity_poly.pdbx_strand_id
1 'polypeptide(L)'
;MLLCTNFCIAYLLLHVRARRICAFCAAGACLGNLLLGTVLCLSDTDTGRSVRVAGIQGNISSKDKFDQSMVDETFRSYRENTEAAVREGAELILWPETAMAYTYSPESLAGRFMAECATENRVTLLAGVFTEDGQDHLYNSIMAIAPDGTVSQTVYSKRHLVPFGEYVPLRPLVEALVPMMTEMATMDLTPGDDPAIFETEVGKLGSIICFDSIYDQLTLDSTRAGAELICLSTNDSWFGDSAAAYMHNAQAKLRAVECGRYLVRAANTGYSTIISPHGEIIADTPILEEGYVIADVTLRSNVTLYVQIGNAFVFFCGAFFAGVLVCGVFLRIKDRGRSAEENPK
;
A
#
# COMPACT_ATOMS: atom_id res chain seq x y z
N MET A 1 -16.33 6.18 -6.25
CA MET A 1 -16.66 7.50 -6.82
C MET A 1 -17.20 7.42 -8.25
N LEU A 2 -16.45 6.84 -9.21
CA LEU A 2 -16.87 6.67 -10.62
C LEU A 2 -18.27 6.04 -10.80
N LEU A 3 -18.59 4.98 -10.04
CA LEU A 3 -19.91 4.34 -10.12
C LEU A 3 -21.05 5.28 -9.66
N CYS A 4 -20.83 6.03 -8.58
CA CYS A 4 -21.79 7.00 -8.06
C CYS A 4 -21.96 8.21 -8.99
N THR A 5 -20.86 8.72 -9.57
CA THR A 5 -20.91 9.82 -10.55
C THR A 5 -21.65 9.37 -11.81
N ASN A 6 -21.33 8.18 -12.34
CA ASN A 6 -21.99 7.62 -13.51
C ASN A 6 -23.47 7.31 -13.27
N PHE A 7 -23.83 6.81 -12.08
CA PHE A 7 -25.23 6.60 -11.71
C PHE A 7 -25.99 7.91 -11.49
N CYS A 8 -25.38 8.94 -10.87
CA CYS A 8 -26.01 10.25 -10.71
C CYS A 8 -26.25 10.92 -12.06
N ILE A 9 -25.28 10.84 -12.98
CA ILE A 9 -25.43 11.29 -14.36
C ILE A 9 -26.56 10.52 -15.04
N ALA A 10 -26.59 9.20 -14.94
CA ALA A 10 -27.65 8.37 -15.52
C ALA A 10 -29.04 8.69 -14.94
N TYR A 11 -29.17 8.78 -13.62
CA TYR A 11 -30.43 9.08 -12.93
C TYR A 11 -30.93 10.49 -13.27
N LEU A 12 -30.05 11.49 -13.31
CA LEU A 12 -30.39 12.87 -13.69
C LEU A 12 -30.79 12.98 -15.17
N LEU A 13 -30.12 12.27 -16.06
CA LEU A 13 -30.46 12.20 -17.49
C LEU A 13 -31.82 11.51 -17.72
N LEU A 14 -32.14 10.51 -16.91
CA LEU A 14 -33.34 9.69 -17.10
C LEU A 14 -34.59 10.29 -16.44
N HIS A 15 -34.49 11.05 -15.33
CA HIS A 15 -35.65 11.30 -14.46
C HIS A 15 -35.94 12.76 -14.08
N VAL A 16 -35.19 13.76 -14.57
CA VAL A 16 -35.42 15.18 -14.21
C VAL A 16 -35.75 16.03 -15.44
N ARG A 17 -36.82 16.85 -15.37
CA ARG A 17 -37.21 17.83 -16.42
C ARG A 17 -36.07 18.79 -16.80
N ALA A 18 -35.10 18.99 -15.92
CA ALA A 18 -33.92 19.84 -16.07
C ALA A 18 -32.66 19.11 -16.62
N ARG A 19 -32.81 17.96 -17.30
CA ARG A 19 -31.71 17.11 -17.83
C ARG A 19 -30.53 17.86 -18.47
N ARG A 20 -30.79 18.96 -19.20
CA ARG A 20 -29.74 19.77 -19.84
C ARG A 20 -28.87 20.47 -18.81
N ILE A 21 -29.48 21.12 -17.82
CA ILE A 21 -28.76 21.84 -16.75
C ILE A 21 -27.91 20.84 -15.94
N CYS A 22 -28.48 19.68 -15.59
CA CYS A 22 -27.75 18.65 -14.86
C CYS A 22 -26.56 18.09 -15.66
N ALA A 23 -26.73 17.85 -16.96
CA ALA A 23 -25.64 17.43 -17.84
C ALA A 23 -24.54 18.50 -17.95
N PHE A 24 -24.90 19.78 -18.06
CA PHE A 24 -23.94 20.89 -18.05
C PHE A 24 -23.18 20.98 -16.73
N CYS A 25 -23.86 20.85 -15.58
CA CYS A 25 -23.20 20.86 -14.27
C CYS A 25 -22.25 19.66 -14.10
N ALA A 26 -22.65 18.47 -14.53
CA ALA A 26 -21.79 17.28 -14.47
C ALA A 26 -20.56 17.41 -15.36
N ALA A 27 -20.75 17.87 -16.61
CA ALA A 27 -19.65 18.12 -17.53
C ALA A 27 -18.70 19.22 -16.99
N GLY A 28 -19.25 20.30 -16.42
CA GLY A 28 -18.48 21.36 -15.78
C GLY A 28 -17.69 20.87 -14.58
N ALA A 29 -18.26 19.99 -13.74
CA ALA A 29 -17.57 19.38 -12.61
C ALA A 29 -16.43 18.45 -13.08
N CYS A 30 -16.68 17.60 -14.09
CA CYS A 30 -15.66 16.73 -14.67
C CYS A 30 -14.51 17.55 -15.29
N LEU A 31 -14.83 18.57 -16.09
CA LEU A 31 -13.84 19.42 -16.73
C LEU A 31 -13.06 20.24 -15.67
N GLY A 32 -13.75 20.80 -14.69
CA GLY A 32 -13.13 21.53 -13.58
C GLY A 32 -12.18 20.64 -12.76
N ASN A 33 -12.56 19.38 -12.50
CA ASN A 33 -11.69 18.42 -11.82
C ASN A 33 -10.46 18.07 -12.66
N LEU A 34 -10.62 17.84 -13.97
CA LEU A 34 -9.51 17.55 -14.88
C LEU A 34 -8.55 18.74 -14.99
N LEU A 35 -9.08 19.96 -15.10
CA LEU A 35 -8.26 21.18 -15.15
C LEU A 35 -7.53 21.41 -13.84
N LEU A 36 -8.20 21.25 -12.70
CA LEU A 36 -7.58 21.36 -11.38
C LEU A 36 -6.44 20.33 -11.22
N GLY A 37 -6.70 19.06 -11.54
CA GLY A 37 -5.67 18.02 -11.49
C GLY A 37 -4.48 18.32 -12.40
N THR A 38 -4.74 18.83 -13.61
CA THR A 38 -3.70 19.23 -14.56
C THR A 38 -2.86 20.38 -14.02
N VAL A 39 -3.50 21.43 -13.47
CA VAL A 39 -2.79 22.57 -12.86
C VAL A 39 -1.95 22.12 -11.68
N LEU A 40 -2.51 21.28 -10.78
CA LEU A 40 -1.79 20.76 -9.63
C LEU A 40 -0.55 19.97 -10.06
N CYS A 41 -0.70 19.05 -11.02
CA CYS A 41 0.39 18.24 -11.57
C CYS A 41 1.48 19.11 -12.23
N LEU A 42 1.10 20.10 -13.05
CA LEU A 42 2.06 20.99 -13.72
C LEU A 42 2.73 22.00 -12.77
N SER A 43 2.08 22.32 -11.65
CA SER A 43 2.62 23.23 -10.62
C SER A 43 3.49 22.54 -9.58
N ASP A 44 3.45 21.20 -9.54
CA ASP A 44 4.20 20.42 -8.56
C ASP A 44 5.68 20.43 -8.91
N THR A 45 6.52 20.67 -7.91
CA THR A 45 7.97 20.73 -8.08
C THR A 45 8.66 19.88 -7.00
N ASP A 46 9.61 19.07 -7.43
CA ASP A 46 10.45 18.27 -6.54
C ASP A 46 11.59 19.15 -6.01
N THR A 47 11.42 19.70 -4.80
CA THR A 47 12.41 20.58 -4.15
C THR A 47 13.15 19.92 -2.98
N GLY A 48 12.84 18.66 -2.70
CA GLY A 48 13.43 17.91 -1.59
C GLY A 48 14.84 17.38 -1.91
N ARG A 49 15.44 16.71 -0.94
CA ARG A 49 16.67 15.94 -1.16
C ARG A 49 16.37 14.78 -2.11
N SER A 50 17.18 14.64 -3.15
CA SER A 50 17.19 13.44 -4.00
C SER A 50 18.00 12.35 -3.31
N VAL A 51 17.48 11.12 -3.31
CA VAL A 51 18.11 9.93 -2.76
C VAL A 51 18.01 8.82 -3.80
N ARG A 52 19.09 8.07 -3.98
CA ARG A 52 19.07 6.89 -4.85
C ARG A 52 18.65 5.66 -4.07
N VAL A 53 17.58 5.01 -4.49
CA VAL A 53 16.91 3.94 -3.73
C VAL A 53 16.76 2.70 -4.58
N ALA A 54 16.85 1.53 -3.96
CA ALA A 54 16.66 0.25 -4.64
C ALA A 54 15.71 -0.69 -3.89
N GLY A 55 14.90 -1.42 -4.65
CA GLY A 55 14.08 -2.53 -4.17
C GLY A 55 14.60 -3.85 -4.71
N ILE A 56 14.94 -4.79 -3.82
CA ILE A 56 15.51 -6.09 -4.19
C ILE A 56 14.39 -7.11 -4.44
N GLN A 57 14.57 -7.95 -5.45
CA GLN A 57 13.63 -8.98 -5.88
C GLN A 57 14.32 -10.35 -5.89
N GLY A 58 14.08 -11.15 -4.84
CA GLY A 58 14.76 -12.44 -4.67
C GLY A 58 14.22 -13.59 -5.52
N ASN A 59 12.98 -13.50 -6.02
CA ASN A 59 12.30 -14.54 -6.79
C ASN A 59 12.21 -15.93 -6.12
N ILE A 60 12.03 -15.96 -4.79
CA ILE A 60 11.99 -17.21 -4.03
C ILE A 60 10.53 -17.59 -3.77
N SER A 61 10.06 -18.74 -4.25
CA SER A 61 8.65 -19.11 -4.04
C SER A 61 8.30 -19.23 -2.55
N SER A 62 7.06 -18.90 -2.17
CA SER A 62 6.63 -19.02 -0.75
C SER A 62 6.75 -20.44 -0.19
N LYS A 63 6.81 -21.48 -1.04
CA LYS A 63 7.04 -22.87 -0.61
C LYS A 63 8.50 -23.10 -0.25
N ASP A 64 9.41 -22.52 -1.02
CA ASP A 64 10.85 -22.73 -0.87
C ASP A 64 11.45 -21.80 0.20
N LYS A 65 10.78 -20.67 0.49
CA LYS A 65 11.20 -19.70 1.52
C LYS A 65 11.47 -20.31 2.90
N PHE A 66 10.75 -21.36 3.27
CA PHE A 66 10.88 -22.03 4.58
C PHE A 66 11.78 -23.27 4.53
N ASP A 67 12.35 -23.60 3.36
CA ASP A 67 13.29 -24.71 3.21
C ASP A 67 14.68 -24.30 3.73
N GLN A 68 15.15 -24.96 4.78
CA GLN A 68 16.46 -24.68 5.37
C GLN A 68 17.63 -24.91 4.42
N SER A 69 17.45 -25.74 3.38
CA SER A 69 18.49 -25.97 2.37
C SER A 69 18.70 -24.79 1.41
N MET A 70 17.72 -23.87 1.33
CA MET A 70 17.73 -22.72 0.43
C MET A 70 18.29 -21.44 1.07
N VAL A 71 18.64 -21.48 2.36
CA VAL A 71 19.06 -20.30 3.14
C VAL A 71 20.32 -19.67 2.56
N ASP A 72 21.35 -20.47 2.30
CA ASP A 72 22.62 -19.96 1.79
C ASP A 72 22.46 -19.35 0.39
N GLU A 73 21.59 -19.92 -0.44
CA GLU A 73 21.26 -19.38 -1.76
C GLU A 73 20.47 -18.08 -1.68
N THR A 74 19.49 -18.03 -0.80
CA THR A 74 18.71 -16.82 -0.51
C THR A 74 19.63 -15.69 -0.07
N PHE A 75 20.52 -15.96 0.89
CA PHE A 75 21.42 -14.95 1.45
C PHE A 75 22.41 -14.46 0.39
N ARG A 76 22.96 -15.37 -0.41
CA ARG A 76 23.84 -15.01 -1.52
C ARG A 76 23.13 -14.09 -2.53
N SER A 77 21.92 -14.45 -2.95
CA SER A 77 21.12 -13.65 -3.89
C SER A 77 20.85 -12.25 -3.35
N TYR A 78 20.38 -12.13 -2.09
CA TYR A 78 20.14 -10.81 -1.49
C TYR A 78 21.41 -9.98 -1.37
N ARG A 79 22.54 -10.60 -1.03
CA ARG A 79 23.85 -9.92 -0.96
C ARG A 79 24.28 -9.41 -2.34
N GLU A 80 24.28 -10.28 -3.35
CA GLU A 80 24.74 -9.95 -4.71
C GLU A 80 23.90 -8.82 -5.34
N ASN A 81 22.58 -8.87 -5.21
CA ASN A 81 21.68 -7.82 -5.70
C ASN A 81 21.81 -6.52 -4.89
N THR A 82 21.99 -6.61 -3.57
CA THR A 82 22.27 -5.43 -2.72
C THR A 82 23.57 -4.75 -3.13
N GLU A 83 24.66 -5.50 -3.25
CA GLU A 83 25.96 -4.98 -3.68
C GLU A 83 25.92 -4.41 -5.10
N ALA A 84 25.13 -5.01 -6.00
CA ALA A 84 24.92 -4.48 -7.35
C ALA A 84 24.24 -3.11 -7.32
N ALA A 85 23.13 -2.97 -6.58
CA ALA A 85 22.46 -1.69 -6.39
C ALA A 85 23.36 -0.64 -5.71
N VAL A 86 24.20 -1.05 -4.74
CA VAL A 86 25.18 -0.18 -4.06
C VAL A 86 26.25 0.31 -5.03
N ARG A 87 26.75 -0.54 -5.94
CA ARG A 87 27.68 -0.12 -7.00
C ARG A 87 27.07 0.93 -7.94
N GLU A 88 25.75 0.93 -8.08
CA GLU A 88 24.99 1.95 -8.80
C GLU A 88 24.61 3.17 -7.94
N GLY A 89 25.09 3.24 -6.69
CA GLY A 89 24.97 4.40 -5.81
C GLY A 89 23.73 4.42 -4.92
N ALA A 90 23.04 3.29 -4.72
CA ALA A 90 21.91 3.24 -3.79
C ALA A 90 22.32 3.57 -2.34
N GLU A 91 21.59 4.47 -1.70
CA GLU A 91 21.73 4.87 -0.29
C GLU A 91 20.73 4.13 0.62
N LEU A 92 19.58 3.75 0.06
CA LEU A 92 18.50 3.01 0.71
C LEU A 92 18.21 1.73 -0.07
N ILE A 93 18.22 0.60 0.63
CA ILE A 93 17.89 -0.71 0.11
C ILE A 93 16.62 -1.20 0.80
N LEU A 94 15.62 -1.62 0.02
CA LEU A 94 14.40 -2.25 0.51
C LEU A 94 14.38 -3.72 0.10
N TRP A 95 14.29 -4.61 1.08
CA TRP A 95 14.02 -6.03 0.85
C TRP A 95 12.51 -6.32 0.95
N PRO A 96 12.01 -7.32 0.21
CA PRO A 96 10.60 -7.65 0.13
C PRO A 96 10.09 -8.34 1.40
N GLU A 97 8.77 -8.56 1.44
CA GLU A 97 8.08 -9.07 2.62
C GLU A 97 8.64 -10.45 2.96
N THR A 98 8.96 -10.64 4.24
CA THR A 98 9.56 -11.88 4.76
C THR A 98 10.70 -12.37 3.86
N ALA A 99 11.59 -11.46 3.47
CA ALA A 99 12.82 -11.77 2.73
C ALA A 99 13.65 -12.80 3.49
N MET A 100 13.67 -12.66 4.81
CA MET A 100 14.16 -13.65 5.75
C MET A 100 12.96 -14.33 6.41
N ALA A 101 12.74 -15.61 6.10
CA ALA A 101 11.60 -16.38 6.59
C ALA A 101 11.72 -16.84 8.06
N TYR A 102 12.47 -16.10 8.88
CA TYR A 102 12.75 -16.40 10.28
C TYR A 102 12.29 -15.26 11.17
N THR A 103 11.96 -15.59 12.42
CA THR A 103 11.81 -14.58 13.47
C THR A 103 13.15 -13.91 13.71
N TYR A 104 13.14 -12.59 13.67
CA TYR A 104 14.32 -11.77 13.86
C TYR A 104 14.82 -11.86 15.31
N SER A 105 16.13 -12.05 15.45
CA SER A 105 16.89 -11.78 16.66
C SER A 105 18.27 -11.28 16.23
N PRO A 106 18.90 -10.35 16.97
CA PRO A 106 20.25 -9.87 16.65
C PRO A 106 21.29 -10.99 16.56
N GLU A 107 21.12 -12.06 17.34
CA GLU A 107 22.01 -13.21 17.41
C GLU A 107 21.68 -14.29 16.37
N SER A 108 20.60 -14.13 15.61
CA SER A 108 20.23 -15.09 14.57
C SER A 108 21.14 -14.94 13.34
N LEU A 109 21.17 -15.99 12.51
CA LEU A 109 21.91 -15.95 11.24
C LEU A 109 21.40 -14.83 10.34
N ALA A 110 20.08 -14.66 10.25
CA ALA A 110 19.44 -13.58 9.49
C ALA A 110 19.75 -12.20 10.08
N GLY A 111 19.73 -12.05 11.41
CA GLY A 111 20.03 -10.79 12.08
C GLY A 111 21.45 -10.31 11.80
N ARG A 112 22.44 -11.19 11.96
CA ARG A 112 23.84 -10.90 11.61
C ARG A 112 24.00 -10.58 10.13
N PHE A 113 23.41 -11.38 9.25
CA PHE A 113 23.51 -11.19 7.80
C PHE A 113 22.96 -9.83 7.34
N MET A 114 21.82 -9.39 7.88
CA MET A 114 21.26 -8.09 7.57
C MET A 114 22.14 -6.94 8.08
N ALA A 115 22.67 -7.06 9.31
CA ALA A 115 23.60 -6.08 9.85
C ALA A 115 24.91 -5.99 9.05
N GLU A 116 25.46 -7.14 8.63
CA GLU A 116 26.61 -7.21 7.72
C GLU A 116 26.31 -6.52 6.38
N CYS A 117 25.17 -6.84 5.74
CA CYS A 117 24.79 -6.21 4.48
C CYS A 117 24.70 -4.68 4.60
N ALA A 118 24.12 -4.15 5.69
CA ALA A 118 24.04 -2.72 5.92
C ALA A 118 25.41 -2.07 6.18
N THR A 119 26.24 -2.70 7.03
CA THR A 119 27.54 -2.16 7.45
C THR A 119 28.61 -2.21 6.36
N GLU A 120 28.74 -3.35 5.66
CA GLU A 120 29.75 -3.54 4.62
C GLU A 120 29.50 -2.61 3.42
N ASN A 121 28.22 -2.34 3.12
CA ASN A 121 27.81 -1.49 2.01
C ASN A 121 27.57 -0.03 2.41
N ARG A 122 27.55 0.28 3.71
CA ARG A 122 27.27 1.62 4.28
C ARG A 122 25.94 2.20 3.78
N VAL A 123 24.88 1.40 3.80
CA VAL A 123 23.53 1.77 3.35
C VAL A 123 22.50 1.68 4.46
N THR A 124 21.40 2.40 4.31
CA THR A 124 20.19 2.15 5.11
C THR A 124 19.46 0.95 4.52
N LEU A 125 19.23 -0.09 5.32
CA LEU A 125 18.51 -1.30 4.90
C LEU A 125 17.14 -1.36 5.59
N LEU A 126 16.07 -1.46 4.81
CA LEU A 126 14.74 -1.84 5.29
C LEU A 126 14.47 -3.29 4.90
N ALA A 127 14.22 -4.15 5.88
CA ALA A 127 14.04 -5.58 5.64
C ALA A 127 12.73 -6.11 6.20
N GLY A 128 12.00 -6.86 5.36
CA GLY A 128 10.82 -7.62 5.78
C GLY A 128 11.22 -8.88 6.54
N VAL A 129 10.74 -9.01 7.78
CA VAL A 129 11.07 -10.08 8.74
C VAL A 129 9.85 -10.46 9.58
N PHE A 130 9.93 -11.56 10.32
CA PHE A 130 9.01 -11.78 11.43
C PHE A 130 9.58 -11.21 12.74
N THR A 131 8.76 -10.64 13.61
CA THR A 131 9.17 -10.20 14.97
C THR A 131 8.24 -10.75 16.03
N GLU A 132 8.72 -10.85 17.26
CA GLU A 132 7.94 -11.26 18.44
C GLU A 132 8.08 -10.24 19.57
N ASP A 133 7.05 -10.10 20.41
CA ASP A 133 7.00 -9.13 21.52
C ASP A 133 7.28 -9.77 22.92
N GLY A 134 7.66 -11.04 22.94
CA GLY A 134 7.87 -11.82 24.17
C GLY A 134 6.57 -12.26 24.88
N GLN A 135 5.40 -11.98 24.31
CA GLN A 135 4.09 -12.49 24.74
C GLN A 135 3.55 -13.57 23.78
N ASP A 136 4.45 -14.23 23.04
CA ASP A 136 4.14 -15.17 21.96
C ASP A 136 3.30 -14.56 20.81
N HIS A 137 3.22 -13.22 20.70
CA HIS A 137 2.63 -12.59 19.52
C HIS A 137 3.66 -12.51 18.39
N LEU A 138 3.33 -13.11 17.25
CA LEU A 138 4.15 -13.06 16.05
C LEU A 138 3.62 -11.97 15.10
N TYR A 139 4.52 -11.17 14.54
CA TYR A 139 4.18 -10.08 13.62
C TYR A 139 4.93 -10.23 12.30
N ASN A 140 4.27 -9.87 11.20
CA ASN A 140 4.93 -9.64 9.91
C ASN A 140 5.36 -8.18 9.85
N SER A 141 6.66 -7.93 9.78
CA SER A 141 7.24 -6.65 10.14
C SER A 141 8.27 -6.16 9.14
N ILE A 142 8.52 -4.86 9.13
CA ILE A 142 9.69 -4.24 8.50
C ILE A 142 10.54 -3.62 9.61
N MET A 143 11.84 -3.86 9.53
CA MET A 143 12.84 -3.24 10.41
C MET A 143 13.82 -2.42 9.57
N ALA A 144 14.32 -1.34 10.15
CA ALA A 144 15.39 -0.55 9.56
C ALA A 144 16.72 -0.83 10.26
N ILE A 145 17.79 -0.92 9.48
CA ILE A 145 19.16 -1.08 9.94
C ILE A 145 19.98 0.06 9.33
N ALA A 146 20.64 0.81 10.19
CA ALA A 146 21.47 1.94 9.81
C ALA A 146 22.79 1.49 9.17
N PRO A 147 23.51 2.39 8.46
CA PRO A 147 24.80 2.09 7.84
C PRO A 147 25.90 1.61 8.81
N ASP A 148 25.74 1.84 10.11
CA ASP A 148 26.66 1.39 11.16
C ASP A 148 26.24 0.05 11.81
N GLY A 149 25.16 -0.55 11.32
CA GLY A 149 24.59 -1.81 11.83
C GLY A 149 23.62 -1.62 12.98
N THR A 150 23.38 -0.38 13.41
CA THR A 150 22.39 -0.09 14.46
C THR A 150 21.00 -0.42 13.96
N VAL A 151 20.30 -1.29 14.69
CA VAL A 151 18.92 -1.67 14.39
C VAL A 151 17.97 -0.65 15.02
N SER A 152 17.05 -0.15 14.22
CA SER A 152 16.02 0.79 14.65
C SER A 152 15.18 0.21 15.79
N GLN A 153 14.87 1.05 16.77
CA GLN A 153 13.89 0.73 17.82
C GLN A 153 12.45 0.81 17.29
N THR A 154 12.24 1.60 16.24
CA THR A 154 10.99 1.60 15.48
C THR A 154 10.91 0.32 14.64
N VAL A 155 9.77 -0.36 14.70
CA VAL A 155 9.41 -1.51 13.88
C VAL A 155 8.02 -1.25 13.31
N TYR A 156 7.84 -1.45 12.01
CA TYR A 156 6.51 -1.43 11.40
C TYR A 156 5.97 -2.85 11.40
N SER A 157 4.82 -3.08 12.03
CA SER A 157 4.11 -4.36 11.99
C SER A 157 2.89 -4.23 11.08
N LYS A 158 2.68 -5.19 10.19
CA LYS A 158 1.57 -5.23 9.22
C LYS A 158 0.24 -4.98 9.94
N ARG A 159 -0.50 -3.97 9.47
CA ARG A 159 -1.71 -3.49 10.16
C ARG A 159 -2.97 -4.18 9.65
N HIS A 160 -2.99 -4.60 8.38
CA HIS A 160 -4.11 -5.32 7.81
C HIS A 160 -3.73 -6.73 7.35
N LEU A 161 -4.07 -7.71 8.19
CA LEU A 161 -3.79 -9.11 7.93
C LEU A 161 -4.75 -9.71 6.89
N VAL A 162 -4.25 -10.65 6.10
CA VAL A 162 -5.03 -11.40 5.12
C VAL A 162 -5.79 -12.53 5.81
N PRO A 163 -7.14 -12.54 5.79
CA PRO A 163 -7.93 -13.62 6.36
C PRO A 163 -7.57 -14.99 5.75
N PHE A 164 -7.46 -16.01 6.58
CA PHE A 164 -7.11 -17.40 6.24
C PHE A 164 -5.70 -17.61 5.68
N GLY A 165 -4.92 -16.55 5.45
CA GLY A 165 -3.48 -16.65 5.16
C GLY A 165 -2.63 -16.36 6.39
N GLU A 166 -2.97 -15.28 7.10
CA GLU A 166 -2.17 -14.75 8.22
C GLU A 166 -2.85 -14.91 9.58
N TYR A 167 -4.17 -15.14 9.60
CA TYR A 167 -4.94 -15.46 10.81
C TYR A 167 -6.26 -16.16 10.45
N VAL A 168 -6.93 -16.78 11.43
CA VAL A 168 -8.26 -17.38 11.23
C VAL A 168 -9.36 -16.50 11.86
N PRO A 169 -10.25 -15.87 11.06
CA PRO A 169 -11.37 -15.10 11.60
C PRO A 169 -12.33 -15.99 12.39
N LEU A 170 -12.82 -15.52 13.54
CA LEU A 170 -13.79 -16.24 14.38
C LEU A 170 -13.38 -17.70 14.63
N ARG A 171 -12.09 -17.94 14.92
CA ARG A 171 -11.46 -19.26 15.05
C ARG A 171 -12.34 -20.33 15.72
N PRO A 172 -12.96 -20.10 16.90
CA PRO A 172 -13.80 -21.13 17.54
C PRO A 172 -15.00 -21.57 16.69
N LEU A 173 -15.58 -20.66 15.90
CA LEU A 173 -16.70 -20.95 15.00
C LEU A 173 -16.22 -21.69 13.73
N VAL A 174 -15.09 -21.25 13.15
CA VAL A 174 -14.53 -21.88 11.94
C VAL A 174 -14.04 -23.30 12.25
N GLU A 175 -13.36 -23.51 13.37
CA GLU A 175 -12.93 -24.84 13.82
C GLU A 175 -14.12 -25.78 14.03
N ALA A 176 -15.23 -25.27 14.58
CA ALA A 176 -16.43 -26.07 14.81
C ALA A 176 -17.18 -26.43 13.52
N LEU A 177 -17.16 -25.57 12.49
CA LEU A 177 -17.94 -25.76 11.26
C LEU A 177 -17.14 -26.35 10.10
N VAL A 178 -15.90 -25.91 9.91
CA VAL A 178 -15.05 -26.24 8.77
C VAL A 178 -13.57 -26.35 9.22
N PRO A 179 -13.21 -27.35 10.04
CA PRO A 179 -11.88 -27.45 10.66
C PRO A 179 -10.72 -27.45 9.64
N MET A 180 -10.95 -27.97 8.42
CA MET A 180 -9.98 -27.94 7.31
C MET A 180 -9.56 -26.51 6.90
N MET A 181 -10.41 -25.49 7.06
CA MET A 181 -10.03 -24.10 6.76
C MET A 181 -9.10 -23.51 7.80
N THR A 182 -9.13 -24.02 9.03
CA THR A 182 -8.20 -23.63 10.10
C THR A 182 -6.79 -24.08 9.79
N GLU A 183 -6.65 -25.24 9.12
CA GLU A 183 -5.37 -25.80 8.68
C GLU A 183 -4.77 -25.04 7.48
N MET A 184 -5.57 -24.21 6.78
CA MET A 184 -5.09 -23.38 5.68
C MET A 184 -4.35 -22.12 6.15
N ALA A 185 -4.65 -21.62 7.36
CA ALA A 185 -3.90 -20.51 7.93
C ALA A 185 -2.51 -21.02 8.34
N THR A 186 -1.49 -20.57 7.63
CA THR A 186 -0.12 -21.03 7.83
C THR A 186 0.52 -20.47 9.10
N MET A 187 -0.03 -19.37 9.63
CA MET A 187 0.46 -18.66 10.82
C MET A 187 -0.72 -18.00 11.57
N ASP A 188 -0.50 -17.64 12.85
CA ASP A 188 -1.41 -16.82 13.65
C ASP A 188 -0.70 -15.50 13.98
N LEU A 189 -0.72 -14.58 13.03
CA LEU A 189 -0.07 -13.28 13.14
C LEU A 189 -0.95 -12.29 13.90
N THR A 190 -0.29 -11.36 14.58
CA THR A 190 -0.92 -10.26 15.30
C THR A 190 -0.82 -8.98 14.46
N PRO A 191 -1.92 -8.22 14.30
CA PRO A 191 -1.88 -6.96 13.56
C PRO A 191 -1.12 -5.89 14.36
N GLY A 192 -0.35 -5.06 13.66
CA GLY A 192 0.16 -3.81 14.20
C GLY A 192 -0.91 -2.72 14.25
N ASP A 193 -0.64 -1.65 14.99
CA ASP A 193 -1.54 -0.50 15.15
C ASP A 193 -0.90 0.86 14.83
N ASP A 194 0.44 0.95 14.79
CA ASP A 194 1.20 2.18 14.53
C ASP A 194 1.66 2.31 13.06
N PRO A 195 1.55 3.49 12.42
CA PRO A 195 2.14 3.75 11.09
C PRO A 195 3.67 3.64 11.02
N ALA A 196 4.36 3.70 12.16
CA ALA A 196 5.80 3.51 12.40
C ALA A 196 6.71 4.19 11.37
N ILE A 197 7.12 5.43 11.67
CA ILE A 197 8.04 6.19 10.82
C ILE A 197 9.49 5.92 11.23
N PHE A 198 10.28 5.41 10.30
CA PHE A 198 11.72 5.23 10.49
C PHE A 198 12.42 6.56 10.22
N GLU A 199 13.01 7.15 11.26
CA GLU A 199 13.88 8.31 11.13
C GLU A 199 15.30 7.81 10.83
N THR A 200 15.77 8.05 9.60
CA THR A 200 17.06 7.55 9.11
C THR A 200 17.93 8.69 8.58
N GLU A 201 19.21 8.42 8.30
CA GLU A 201 20.10 9.40 7.65
C GLU A 201 19.65 9.74 6.22
N VAL A 202 18.88 8.86 5.59
CA VAL A 202 18.26 9.08 4.28
C VAL A 202 17.12 10.10 4.42
N GLY A 203 16.19 9.86 5.35
CA GLY A 203 15.01 10.69 5.61
C GLY A 203 13.98 9.97 6.47
N LYS A 204 12.75 10.51 6.53
CA LYS A 204 11.62 9.87 7.22
C LYS A 204 10.93 8.87 6.30
N LEU A 205 11.06 7.58 6.61
CA LEU A 205 10.52 6.50 5.77
C LEU A 205 9.25 5.95 6.40
N GLY A 206 8.15 5.94 5.64
CA GLY A 206 6.93 5.21 6.00
C GLY A 206 6.94 3.84 5.35
N SER A 207 6.33 2.86 6.01
CA SER A 207 6.29 1.48 5.51
C SER A 207 4.86 0.96 5.42
N ILE A 208 4.63 0.09 4.44
CA ILE A 208 3.40 -0.70 4.29
C ILE A 208 3.77 -2.09 3.77
N ILE A 209 3.02 -3.11 4.17
CA ILE A 209 3.30 -4.49 3.77
C ILE A 209 2.18 -5.05 2.89
N CYS A 210 2.53 -5.42 1.66
CA CYS A 210 1.67 -6.23 0.79
C CYS A 210 0.25 -5.63 0.62
N PHE A 211 -0.77 -6.37 1.08
CA PHE A 211 -2.17 -5.95 1.03
C PHE A 211 -2.45 -4.65 1.79
N ASP A 212 -1.59 -4.16 2.68
CA ASP A 212 -1.74 -2.82 3.25
C ASP A 212 -1.89 -1.75 2.16
N SER A 213 -1.25 -1.94 1.01
CA SER A 213 -1.31 -1.02 -0.13
C SER A 213 -2.71 -0.85 -0.74
N ILE A 214 -3.63 -1.81 -0.55
CA ILE A 214 -5.01 -1.68 -1.05
C ILE A 214 -5.87 -0.81 -0.13
N TYR A 215 -5.45 -0.63 1.13
CA TYR A 215 -6.11 0.17 2.14
C TYR A 215 -5.47 1.57 2.18
N ASP A 216 -6.11 2.50 1.47
CA ASP A 216 -5.75 3.92 1.40
C ASP A 216 -5.36 4.55 2.75
N GLN A 217 -6.10 4.23 3.81
CA GLN A 217 -5.89 4.80 5.15
C GLN A 217 -4.48 4.51 5.70
N LEU A 218 -3.86 3.38 5.38
CA LEU A 218 -2.56 3.00 5.96
C LEU A 218 -1.41 3.85 5.41
N THR A 219 -1.42 4.11 4.10
CA THR A 219 -0.47 5.06 3.48
C THR A 219 -0.76 6.49 3.91
N LEU A 220 -2.05 6.84 4.03
CA LEU A 220 -2.48 8.15 4.51
C LEU A 220 -1.99 8.42 5.94
N ASP A 221 -2.13 7.46 6.86
CA ASP A 221 -1.64 7.56 8.24
C ASP A 221 -0.12 7.76 8.27
N SER A 222 0.62 6.97 7.49
CA SER A 222 2.09 7.09 7.38
C SER A 222 2.51 8.48 6.88
N THR A 223 1.83 8.97 5.85
CA THR A 223 2.11 10.30 5.29
C THR A 223 1.78 11.42 6.29
N ARG A 224 0.67 11.29 7.03
CA ARG A 224 0.28 12.24 8.10
C ARG A 224 1.24 12.21 9.30
N ALA A 225 1.82 11.05 9.59
CA ALA A 225 2.86 10.89 10.60
C ALA A 225 4.22 11.46 10.16
N GLY A 226 4.35 11.91 8.90
CA GLY A 226 5.51 12.64 8.41
C GLY A 226 6.43 11.84 7.49
N ALA A 227 5.98 10.70 6.96
CA ALA A 227 6.73 9.98 5.93
C ALA A 227 7.03 10.87 4.72
N GLU A 228 8.29 10.87 4.28
CA GLU A 228 8.79 11.58 3.09
C GLU A 228 8.92 10.67 1.87
N LEU A 229 9.03 9.35 2.11
CA LEU A 229 9.04 8.27 1.14
C LEU A 229 8.21 7.11 1.69
N ILE A 230 7.49 6.39 0.81
CA ILE A 230 6.75 5.17 1.18
C ILE A 230 7.49 3.95 0.66
N CYS A 231 7.80 3.01 1.56
CA CYS A 231 8.43 1.73 1.28
C CYS A 231 7.38 0.62 1.36
N LEU A 232 7.08 -0.02 0.23
CA LEU A 232 6.14 -1.13 0.14
C LEU A 232 6.90 -2.44 -0.02
N SER A 233 6.91 -3.26 1.03
CA SER A 233 7.51 -4.58 1.03
C SER A 233 6.41 -5.63 0.76
N THR A 234 6.60 -6.56 -0.19
CA THR A 234 5.51 -7.48 -0.58
C THR A 234 5.98 -8.80 -1.16
N ASN A 235 5.18 -9.86 -0.95
CA ASN A 235 5.36 -11.16 -1.56
C ASN A 235 4.12 -11.54 -2.39
N ASP A 236 4.26 -11.52 -3.71
CA ASP A 236 3.18 -11.83 -4.67
C ASP A 236 3.21 -13.28 -5.20
N SER A 237 3.96 -14.19 -4.56
CA SER A 237 4.18 -15.54 -5.08
C SER A 237 2.90 -16.37 -5.27
N TRP A 238 1.82 -15.98 -4.62
CA TRP A 238 0.50 -16.60 -4.71
C TRP A 238 -0.24 -16.28 -6.01
N PHE A 239 0.13 -15.19 -6.69
CA PHE A 239 -0.56 -14.73 -7.89
C PHE A 239 0.05 -15.29 -9.17
N GLY A 240 1.34 -15.67 -9.15
CA GLY A 240 2.08 -16.07 -10.34
C GLY A 240 1.98 -15.02 -11.46
N ASP A 241 2.05 -15.47 -12.71
CA ASP A 241 1.75 -14.63 -13.87
C ASP A 241 0.23 -14.51 -14.05
N SER A 242 -0.36 -13.54 -13.36
CA SER A 242 -1.78 -13.23 -13.47
C SER A 242 -2.08 -11.74 -13.33
N ALA A 243 -3.28 -11.36 -13.77
CA ALA A 243 -3.78 -9.99 -13.65
C ALA A 243 -3.80 -9.49 -12.19
N ALA A 244 -3.84 -10.40 -11.19
CA ALA A 244 -3.83 -10.03 -9.79
C ALA A 244 -2.52 -9.30 -9.39
N ALA A 245 -1.36 -9.77 -9.87
CA ALA A 245 -0.07 -9.11 -9.60
C ALA A 245 -0.04 -7.69 -10.19
N TYR A 246 -0.55 -7.52 -11.41
CA TYR A 246 -0.70 -6.20 -12.04
C TYR A 246 -1.65 -5.29 -11.25
N MET A 247 -2.82 -5.80 -10.88
CA MET A 247 -3.82 -5.04 -10.11
C MET A 247 -3.30 -4.63 -8.75
N HIS A 248 -2.50 -5.48 -8.09
CA HIS A 248 -1.87 -5.16 -6.82
C HIS A 248 -0.84 -4.04 -6.97
N ASN A 249 0.05 -4.10 -7.97
CA ASN A 249 0.98 -3.01 -8.28
C ASN A 249 0.24 -1.69 -8.65
N ALA A 250 -0.90 -1.79 -9.34
CA ALA A 250 -1.70 -0.62 -9.66
C ALA A 250 -2.25 0.11 -8.42
N GLN A 251 -2.48 -0.58 -7.30
CA GLN A 251 -2.86 0.07 -6.03
C GLN A 251 -1.73 0.93 -5.48
N ALA A 252 -0.48 0.48 -5.58
CA ALA A 252 0.69 1.27 -5.17
C ALA A 252 0.77 2.60 -5.94
N LYS A 253 0.38 2.62 -7.23
CA LYS A 253 0.28 3.86 -8.01
C LYS A 253 -0.73 4.84 -7.43
N LEU A 254 -1.89 4.35 -7.00
CA LEU A 254 -2.91 5.20 -6.38
C LEU A 254 -2.40 5.77 -5.07
N ARG A 255 -1.74 4.97 -4.24
CA ARG A 255 -1.15 5.40 -2.96
C ARG A 255 -0.12 6.52 -3.15
N ALA A 256 0.77 6.38 -4.14
CA ALA A 256 1.76 7.40 -4.49
C ALA A 256 1.10 8.76 -4.85
N VAL A 257 0.07 8.71 -5.70
CA VAL A 257 -0.68 9.90 -6.15
C VAL A 257 -1.48 10.55 -5.02
N GLU A 258 -2.21 9.74 -4.27
CA GLU A 258 -3.05 10.19 -3.15
C GLU A 258 -2.23 10.91 -2.10
N CYS A 259 -1.05 10.37 -1.76
CA CYS A 259 -0.20 10.90 -0.71
C CYS A 259 0.84 11.92 -1.21
N GLY A 260 1.02 12.06 -2.53
CA GLY A 260 2.03 12.95 -3.12
C GLY A 260 3.44 12.53 -2.71
N ARG A 261 3.70 11.22 -2.69
CA ARG A 261 4.97 10.61 -2.28
C ARG A 261 5.51 9.73 -3.39
N TYR A 262 6.83 9.68 -3.50
CA TYR A 262 7.46 8.56 -4.17
C TYR A 262 7.16 7.27 -3.39
N LEU A 263 7.04 6.17 -4.11
CA LEU A 263 6.82 4.86 -3.53
C LEU A 263 7.81 3.86 -4.12
N VAL A 264 8.60 3.22 -3.25
CA VAL A 264 9.51 2.12 -3.61
C VAL A 264 8.83 0.82 -3.22
N ARG A 265 8.58 -0.04 -4.19
CA ARG A 265 7.96 -1.35 -4.02
C ARG A 265 9.00 -2.43 -4.27
N ALA A 266 9.34 -3.19 -3.24
CA ALA A 266 10.15 -4.40 -3.36
C ALA A 266 9.23 -5.63 -3.29
N ALA A 267 9.07 -6.30 -4.43
CA ALA A 267 8.33 -7.53 -4.55
C ALA A 267 9.29 -8.72 -4.50
N ASN A 268 8.88 -9.81 -3.87
CA ASN A 268 9.68 -11.03 -3.95
C ASN A 268 9.62 -11.68 -5.35
N THR A 269 8.43 -11.86 -5.92
CA THR A 269 8.21 -12.51 -7.24
C THR A 269 7.32 -11.68 -8.17
N GLY A 270 6.69 -10.61 -7.66
CA GLY A 270 5.81 -9.72 -8.41
C GLY A 270 6.56 -8.53 -9.02
N TYR A 271 5.84 -7.45 -9.32
CA TYR A 271 6.45 -6.24 -9.90
C TYR A 271 7.20 -5.43 -8.84
N SER A 272 8.53 -5.43 -8.82
CA SER A 272 9.25 -4.39 -8.07
C SER A 272 9.22 -3.11 -8.89
N THR A 273 8.81 -1.99 -8.27
CA THR A 273 8.60 -0.72 -8.98
C THR A 273 9.01 0.46 -8.14
N ILE A 274 9.49 1.52 -8.79
CA ILE A 274 9.61 2.84 -8.18
C ILE A 274 8.60 3.75 -8.88
N ILE A 275 7.74 4.39 -8.09
CA ILE A 275 6.58 5.12 -8.57
C ILE A 275 6.68 6.57 -8.13
N SER A 276 6.49 7.50 -9.06
CA SER A 276 6.50 8.93 -8.78
C SER A 276 5.20 9.38 -8.08
N PRO A 277 5.19 10.58 -7.46
CA PRO A 277 3.99 11.20 -6.89
C PRO A 277 2.85 11.42 -7.90
N HIS A 278 3.12 11.26 -9.20
CA HIS A 278 2.15 11.39 -10.29
C HIS A 278 1.65 10.04 -10.81
N GLY A 279 2.11 8.94 -10.20
CA GLY A 279 1.71 7.57 -10.56
C GLY A 279 2.43 7.05 -11.81
N GLU A 280 3.53 7.69 -12.22
CA GLU A 280 4.42 7.18 -13.25
C GLU A 280 5.35 6.12 -12.65
N ILE A 281 5.50 4.98 -13.31
CA ILE A 281 6.50 3.98 -12.95
C ILE A 281 7.80 4.45 -13.60
N ILE A 282 8.77 4.87 -12.79
CA ILE A 282 10.06 5.40 -13.28
C ILE A 282 11.12 4.32 -13.42
N ALA A 283 10.94 3.20 -12.75
CA ALA A 283 11.74 1.99 -12.89
C ALA A 283 10.92 0.77 -12.45
N ASP A 284 11.14 -0.37 -13.11
CA ASP A 284 10.50 -1.64 -12.79
C ASP A 284 11.36 -2.87 -13.14
N THR A 285 10.97 -4.02 -12.59
CA THR A 285 11.50 -5.34 -12.95
C THR A 285 10.43 -6.20 -13.62
N PRO A 286 10.81 -7.18 -14.46
CA PRO A 286 9.94 -8.27 -14.84
C PRO A 286 9.48 -9.06 -13.59
N ILE A 287 8.30 -9.67 -13.64
CA ILE A 287 7.85 -10.60 -12.59
C ILE A 287 8.55 -11.95 -12.76
N LEU A 288 8.59 -12.74 -11.69
CA LEU A 288 9.14 -14.11 -11.68
C LEU A 288 10.61 -14.21 -12.11
N GLU A 289 11.35 -13.12 -11.99
CA GLU A 289 12.78 -13.02 -12.25
C GLU A 289 13.51 -12.48 -11.02
N GLU A 290 14.75 -12.91 -10.80
CA GLU A 290 15.59 -12.33 -9.76
C GLU A 290 16.20 -11.01 -10.24
N GLY A 291 16.31 -10.01 -9.37
CA GLY A 291 16.99 -8.77 -9.69
C GLY A 291 16.72 -7.65 -8.69
N TYR A 292 16.75 -6.41 -9.16
CA TYR A 292 16.41 -5.24 -8.37
C TYR A 292 15.94 -4.10 -9.27
N VAL A 293 15.14 -3.20 -8.69
CA VAL A 293 14.77 -1.91 -9.28
C VAL A 293 15.58 -0.81 -8.60
N ILE A 294 16.05 0.20 -9.34
CA ILE A 294 16.81 1.33 -8.80
C ILE A 294 16.46 2.63 -9.53
N ALA A 295 16.29 3.72 -8.77
CA ALA A 295 16.08 5.05 -9.32
C ALA A 295 16.38 6.14 -8.27
N ASP A 296 16.52 7.37 -8.75
CA ASP A 296 16.53 8.55 -7.89
C ASP A 296 15.08 8.94 -7.52
N VAL A 297 14.84 9.20 -6.24
CA VAL A 297 13.55 9.69 -5.72
C VAL A 297 13.77 10.96 -4.91
N THR A 298 12.78 11.84 -4.93
CA THR A 298 12.82 13.05 -4.10
C THR A 298 12.05 12.82 -2.81
N LEU A 299 12.67 13.13 -1.68
CA LEU A 299 11.99 13.12 -0.38
C LEU A 299 11.02 14.29 -0.28
N ARG A 300 9.75 14.01 -0.01
CA ARG A 300 8.67 14.99 -0.12
C ARG A 300 7.95 15.21 1.19
N SER A 301 7.82 16.46 1.61
CA SER A 301 7.08 16.86 2.82
C SER A 301 5.81 17.65 2.52
N ASN A 302 5.53 17.92 1.24
CA ASN A 302 4.30 18.60 0.82
C ASN A 302 3.06 17.76 1.14
N VAL A 303 1.91 18.41 1.22
CA VAL A 303 0.66 17.78 1.65
C VAL A 303 -0.38 17.93 0.54
N THR A 304 -0.88 16.82 0.01
CA THR A 304 -1.97 16.84 -0.98
C THR A 304 -3.29 17.20 -0.30
N LEU A 305 -4.29 17.60 -1.10
CA LEU A 305 -5.65 17.80 -0.58
C LEU A 305 -6.19 16.53 0.09
N TYR A 306 -5.88 15.36 -0.49
CA TYR A 306 -6.32 14.08 0.08
C TYR A 306 -5.66 13.80 1.42
N VAL A 307 -4.38 14.14 1.62
CA VAL A 307 -3.74 14.01 2.94
C VAL A 307 -4.43 14.89 3.99
N GLN A 308 -4.91 16.07 3.60
CA GLN A 308 -5.62 16.98 4.52
C GLN A 308 -7.01 16.44 4.91
N ILE A 309 -7.84 16.08 3.93
CA ILE A 309 -9.27 15.79 4.18
C ILE A 309 -9.60 14.29 4.24
N GLY A 310 -8.71 13.42 3.77
CA GLY A 310 -8.92 11.98 3.63
C GLY A 310 -10.24 11.66 2.92
N ASN A 311 -10.97 10.69 3.46
CA ASN A 311 -12.24 10.23 2.92
C ASN A 311 -13.44 11.14 3.24
N ALA A 312 -13.25 12.30 3.88
CA ALA A 312 -14.35 13.21 4.24
C ALA A 312 -15.19 13.64 3.04
N PHE A 313 -14.56 13.90 1.88
CA PHE A 313 -15.29 14.25 0.66
C PHE A 313 -16.16 13.11 0.13
N VAL A 314 -15.68 11.87 0.24
CA VAL A 314 -16.44 10.66 -0.14
C VAL A 314 -17.65 10.49 0.78
N PHE A 315 -17.46 10.63 2.09
CA PHE A 315 -18.57 10.56 3.06
C PHE A 315 -19.60 11.67 2.84
N PHE A 316 -19.16 12.89 2.56
CA PHE A 316 -20.05 14.00 2.21
C PHE A 316 -20.89 13.67 0.96
N CYS A 317 -20.26 13.18 -0.11
CA CYS A 317 -20.98 12.78 -1.33
C CYS A 317 -22.00 11.66 -1.05
N GLY A 318 -21.63 10.67 -0.23
CA GLY A 318 -22.52 9.58 0.18
C GLY A 318 -23.72 10.08 0.99
N ALA A 319 -23.49 10.93 1.99
CA ALA A 319 -24.55 11.52 2.81
C ALA A 319 -25.48 12.41 1.99
N PHE A 320 -24.93 13.26 1.10
CA PHE A 320 -25.70 14.08 0.18
C PHE A 320 -26.62 13.20 -0.70
N PHE A 321 -26.07 12.12 -1.26
CA PHE A 321 -26.85 11.19 -2.08
C PHE A 321 -27.97 10.50 -1.30
N ALA A 322 -27.68 9.99 -0.10
CA ALA A 322 -28.69 9.39 0.76
C ALA A 322 -29.82 10.39 1.07
N GLY A 323 -29.47 11.66 1.34
CA GLY A 323 -30.44 12.74 1.53
C GLY A 323 -31.34 12.96 0.31
N VAL A 324 -30.77 13.03 -0.90
CA VAL A 324 -31.54 13.19 -2.15
C VAL A 324 -32.50 12.02 -2.37
N LEU A 325 -32.06 10.78 -2.14
CA LEU A 325 -32.93 9.60 -2.26
C LEU A 325 -34.09 9.65 -1.28
N VAL A 326 -33.81 9.95 -0.01
CA VAL A 326 -34.83 10.05 1.04
C VAL A 326 -35.85 11.13 0.70
N CYS A 327 -35.40 12.34 0.31
CA CYS A 327 -36.28 13.41 -0.14
C CYS A 327 -37.13 13.00 -1.36
N GLY A 328 -36.54 12.32 -2.34
CA GLY A 328 -37.25 11.83 -3.53
C GLY A 328 -38.35 10.83 -3.19
N VAL A 329 -38.12 9.92 -2.23
CA VAL A 329 -39.13 8.98 -1.74
C VAL A 329 -40.25 9.73 -1.01
N PHE A 330 -39.93 10.66 -0.10
CA PHE A 330 -40.93 11.44 0.62
C PHE A 330 -41.83 12.27 -0.32
N LEU A 331 -41.24 12.90 -1.35
CA LEU A 331 -42.00 13.66 -2.33
C LEU A 331 -42.96 12.76 -3.14
N ARG A 332 -42.51 11.56 -3.55
CA ARG A 332 -43.39 10.59 -4.25
C ARG A 332 -44.52 10.07 -3.36
N ILE A 333 -44.27 9.84 -2.07
CA ILE A 333 -45.31 9.45 -1.11
C ILE A 333 -46.34 10.58 -0.96
N LYS A 334 -45.87 11.83 -0.82
CA LYS A 334 -46.73 13.00 -0.72
C LYS A 334 -47.57 13.22 -1.97
N ASP A 335 -47.00 13.07 -3.16
CA ASP A 335 -47.73 13.21 -4.42
C ASP A 335 -48.76 12.08 -4.62
N ARG A 336 -48.45 10.84 -4.19
CA ARG A 336 -49.43 9.73 -4.18
C ARG A 336 -50.58 9.98 -3.19
N GLY A 337 -50.30 10.57 -2.03
CA GLY A 337 -51.31 10.96 -1.06
C GLY A 337 -52.26 12.04 -1.60
N ARG A 338 -51.71 13.08 -2.25
CA ARG A 338 -52.51 14.16 -2.85
C ARG A 338 -53.39 13.67 -4.01
N SER A 339 -52.87 12.80 -4.88
CA SER A 339 -53.66 12.20 -5.96
C SER A 339 -54.78 11.28 -5.47
N ALA A 340 -54.68 10.75 -4.25
CA ALA A 340 -55.74 9.95 -3.63
C ALA A 340 -56.83 10.83 -2.98
N GLU A 341 -56.48 12.03 -2.48
CA GLU A 341 -57.44 13.02 -1.95
C GLU A 341 -58.21 13.77 -3.05
N GLU A 342 -57.60 14.02 -4.23
CA GLU A 342 -58.26 14.71 -5.35
C GLU A 342 -59.22 13.83 -6.17
N ASN A 343 -59.26 12.51 -5.92
CA ASN A 343 -60.18 11.57 -6.56
C ASN A 343 -60.79 10.60 -5.53
N PRO A 344 -61.62 11.11 -4.59
CA PRO A 344 -62.37 10.24 -3.69
C PRO A 344 -63.42 9.50 -4.52
N LYS A 345 -63.36 8.17 -4.52
CA LYS A 345 -64.38 7.32 -5.16
C LYS A 345 -65.77 7.54 -4.57
#